data_AF-A0A7Y4HVK3-F1
#
_entry.id   AF-A0A7Y4HVK3-F1
#
_cell.length_a   1.000
_cell.length_b   1.000
_cell.length_c   1.000
_cell.angle_alpha   90.00
_cell.angle_beta   90.00
_cell.angle_gamma   90.00
#
_symmetry.space_group_name_H-M   'P 1'
#
loop_
_entity.id
_entity.type
_entity.pdbx_description
1 polymer ?
#
loop_
_entity_poly.entity_id
_entity_poly.type
_entity_poly.pdbx_seq_one_letter_code
_entity_poly.pdbx_strand_id
1 'polypeptide(L)'
;MRETSEAEHPEATTSQRNNGVTNYWWANQSDNFERVEGTLWTNFVDAKGARRPGSVALGNTNLGDVVFHCNKQFVRTISIIVSEPVGTYRPPAYQGRQSGTEKDEGWLVLVKPLVTDLRIDRRKDLSFLELGGTGPFTKLGGLKRGVYLSPLSQSSAEKLLASSGVEVAKIPRTDLNEYAEPFSGADLTETDKLLLTKQRVEQHYLRSALLERSERRCSMCHREMPESLLVAGHIKPRSACSEEERKDFVSAAMLICSLGCDSLYERGMIAVEASGNVVRSSQSVTPDVDRLLDTLAGNRCRHHTHSTAPFFQWHLENTFIG
;
A
#
# COMPACT_ATOMS: atom_id res chain seq x y z
N MET A 1 29.60 20.51 -20.45
CA MET A 1 28.44 19.61 -20.59
C MET A 1 28.82 18.28 -19.97
N ARG A 2 28.27 17.95 -18.81
CA ARG A 2 28.39 16.62 -18.21
C ARG A 2 27.03 15.97 -18.37
N GLU A 3 26.97 14.95 -19.22
CA GLU A 3 25.82 14.07 -19.37
C GLU A 3 25.55 13.38 -18.03
N THR A 4 24.36 13.57 -17.49
CA THR A 4 23.84 12.85 -16.33
C THR A 4 23.38 11.48 -16.82
N SER A 5 24.05 10.42 -16.36
CA SER A 5 23.62 9.04 -16.60
C SER A 5 22.28 8.79 -15.90
N GLU A 6 21.23 8.57 -16.67
CA GLU A 6 19.99 7.99 -16.17
C GLU A 6 20.31 6.59 -15.64
N ALA A 7 20.06 6.37 -14.35
CA ALA A 7 20.17 5.05 -13.75
C ALA A 7 18.98 4.20 -14.24
N GLU A 8 19.25 3.25 -15.14
CA GLU A 8 18.30 2.22 -15.52
C GLU A 8 17.82 1.49 -14.27
N HIS A 9 16.51 1.57 -14.02
CA HIS A 9 15.86 0.83 -12.94
C HIS A 9 15.88 -0.65 -13.33
N PRO A 10 16.17 -1.58 -12.39
CA PRO A 10 16.16 -3.00 -12.71
C PRO A 10 14.75 -3.41 -13.11
N GLU A 11 14.58 -3.77 -14.39
CA GLU A 11 13.34 -4.38 -14.88
C GLU A 11 13.01 -5.60 -14.02
N ALA A 12 11.77 -5.66 -13.55
CA ALA A 12 11.21 -6.87 -12.97
C ALA A 12 11.40 -7.98 -14.01
N THR A 13 12.15 -9.01 -13.65
CA THR A 13 12.39 -10.14 -14.54
C THR A 13 11.03 -10.78 -14.76
N THR A 14 10.50 -10.68 -15.97
CA THR A 14 9.21 -11.25 -16.39
C THR A 14 9.26 -12.76 -16.15
N SER A 15 8.85 -13.16 -14.95
CA SER A 15 8.69 -14.55 -14.57
C SER A 15 7.50 -15.08 -15.35
N GLN A 16 7.80 -15.72 -16.48
CA GLN A 16 6.84 -16.60 -17.14
C GLN A 16 6.12 -17.45 -16.09
N ARG A 17 4.78 -17.45 -16.15
CA ARG A 17 3.91 -18.24 -15.26
C ARG A 17 4.49 -19.63 -15.08
N ASN A 18 4.98 -19.92 -13.88
CA ASN A 18 5.13 -21.27 -13.42
C ASN A 18 3.92 -21.58 -12.55
N ASN A 19 3.28 -22.72 -12.84
CA ASN A 19 2.25 -23.46 -12.10
C ASN A 19 1.91 -22.92 -10.70
N GLY A 20 0.63 -22.91 -10.33
CA GLY A 20 0.07 -22.55 -9.01
C GLY A 20 0.71 -23.23 -7.79
N VAL A 21 1.98 -22.94 -7.56
CA VAL A 21 2.85 -23.35 -6.48
C VAL A 21 2.97 -22.13 -5.59
N THR A 22 2.31 -22.19 -4.45
CA THR A 22 2.41 -21.18 -3.41
C THR A 22 3.82 -21.18 -2.85
N ASN A 23 4.52 -20.04 -2.94
CA ASN A 23 5.78 -19.87 -2.22
C ASN A 23 5.52 -19.39 -0.80
N TYR A 24 6.47 -19.66 0.07
CA TYR A 24 6.38 -19.35 1.49
C TYR A 24 7.53 -18.45 1.90
N TRP A 25 7.22 -17.39 2.62
CA TRP A 25 8.16 -16.35 2.97
C TRP A 25 8.15 -16.06 4.45
N TRP A 26 9.33 -15.79 5.01
CA TRP A 26 9.49 -15.32 6.38
C TRP A 26 9.88 -13.85 6.38
N ALA A 27 9.04 -13.00 6.97
CA ALA A 27 9.28 -11.57 7.14
C ALA A 27 9.79 -11.27 8.56
N ASN A 28 10.99 -10.70 8.67
CA ASN A 28 11.56 -10.23 9.93
C ASN A 28 11.17 -8.76 10.16
N GLN A 29 10.12 -8.54 10.95
CA GLN A 29 9.52 -7.22 11.21
C GLN A 29 9.78 -6.71 12.64
N SER A 30 10.93 -7.08 13.23
CA SER A 30 11.25 -6.74 14.63
C SER A 30 11.22 -5.22 14.94
N ASP A 31 11.39 -4.37 13.91
CA ASP A 31 11.46 -2.90 14.05
C ASP A 31 10.21 -2.16 13.51
N ASN A 32 9.35 -2.83 12.73
CA ASN A 32 8.23 -2.18 12.05
C ASN A 32 6.88 -2.90 12.16
N PHE A 33 6.81 -4.07 12.81
CA PHE A 33 5.57 -4.85 12.91
C PHE A 33 4.38 -4.05 13.47
N GLU A 34 4.59 -3.29 14.55
CA GLU A 34 3.52 -2.49 15.18
C GLU A 34 3.17 -1.21 14.41
N ARG A 35 3.97 -0.84 13.40
CA ARG A 35 3.82 0.43 12.66
C ARG A 35 3.33 0.23 11.24
N VAL A 36 3.29 -1.01 10.78
CA VAL A 36 3.03 -1.36 9.39
C VAL A 36 1.98 -2.45 9.38
N GLU A 37 0.83 -2.12 8.80
CA GLU A 37 -0.24 -3.07 8.51
C GLU A 37 -0.45 -3.15 7.00
N GLY A 38 -0.88 -4.31 6.50
CA GLY A 38 -1.31 -4.48 5.10
C GLY A 38 -0.23 -4.40 4.03
N THR A 39 1.05 -4.17 4.38
CA THR A 39 2.14 -4.03 3.41
C THR A 39 3.44 -4.71 3.85
N LEU A 40 4.31 -4.99 2.88
CA LEU A 40 5.74 -5.24 3.07
C LEU A 40 6.54 -4.33 2.14
N TRP A 41 7.63 -3.75 2.63
CA TRP A 41 8.53 -2.91 1.83
C TRP A 41 10.00 -3.09 2.22
N THR A 42 10.90 -3.09 1.23
CA THR A 42 12.35 -2.99 1.45
C THR A 42 13.05 -2.28 0.28
N ASN A 43 14.04 -1.45 0.61
CA ASN A 43 14.90 -0.77 -0.37
C ASN A 43 15.73 -1.75 -1.21
N PHE A 44 16.00 -1.37 -2.46
CA PHE A 44 16.76 -2.17 -3.43
C PHE A 44 18.19 -2.45 -2.99
N VAL A 45 18.87 -1.41 -2.51
CA VAL A 45 20.29 -1.43 -2.16
C VAL A 45 20.52 -0.93 -0.74
N ASP A 46 21.58 -1.42 -0.09
CA ASP A 46 22.02 -0.89 1.20
C ASP A 46 22.74 0.48 1.07
N ALA A 47 23.17 1.05 2.19
CA ALA A 47 23.87 2.34 2.22
C ALA A 47 25.20 2.36 1.44
N LYS A 48 25.72 1.19 1.05
CA LYS A 48 26.94 1.04 0.24
C LYS A 48 26.62 0.73 -1.23
N GLY A 49 25.35 0.73 -1.62
CA GLY A 49 24.90 0.41 -2.98
C GLY A 49 24.80 -1.08 -3.30
N ALA A 50 25.01 -1.98 -2.32
CA ALA A 50 24.91 -3.41 -2.56
C ALA A 50 23.45 -3.87 -2.53
N ARG A 51 23.05 -4.72 -3.50
CA ARG A 51 21.70 -5.30 -3.55
C ARG A 51 21.37 -6.07 -2.27
N ARG A 52 20.19 -5.83 -1.72
CA ARG A 52 19.75 -6.48 -0.47
C ARG A 52 19.08 -7.83 -0.79
N PRO A 53 19.45 -8.93 -0.12
CA PRO A 53 18.79 -10.23 -0.33
C PRO A 53 17.27 -10.18 -0.09
N GLY A 54 16.83 -9.43 0.91
CA GLY A 54 15.40 -9.22 1.18
C GLY A 54 14.68 -8.50 0.05
N SER A 55 15.36 -7.60 -0.68
CA SER A 55 14.77 -6.93 -1.84
C SER A 55 14.65 -7.87 -3.03
N VAL A 56 15.63 -8.74 -3.25
CA VAL A 56 15.54 -9.77 -4.29
C VAL A 56 14.39 -10.72 -3.98
N ALA A 57 14.25 -11.14 -2.73
CA ALA A 57 13.14 -11.98 -2.29
C ALA A 57 11.78 -11.29 -2.50
N LEU A 58 11.64 -10.02 -2.08
CA LEU A 58 10.37 -9.29 -2.21
C LEU A 58 10.00 -9.04 -3.69
N GLY A 59 10.98 -8.79 -4.56
CA GLY A 59 10.74 -8.65 -6.00
C GLY A 59 10.33 -9.96 -6.70
N ASN A 60 10.52 -11.11 -6.04
CA ASN A 60 10.18 -12.44 -6.57
C ASN A 60 8.91 -13.03 -5.94
N THR A 61 8.18 -12.28 -5.11
CA THR A 61 6.91 -12.76 -4.55
C THR A 61 5.81 -12.74 -5.60
N ASN A 62 4.89 -13.69 -5.51
CA ASN A 62 3.74 -13.82 -6.39
C ASN A 62 2.43 -13.65 -5.62
N LEU A 63 1.37 -13.30 -6.34
CA LEU A 63 0.01 -13.31 -5.81
C LEU A 63 -0.32 -14.69 -5.21
N GLY A 64 -0.87 -14.68 -3.99
CA GLY A 64 -1.22 -15.90 -3.26
C GLY A 64 -0.06 -16.56 -2.49
N ASP A 65 1.17 -16.04 -2.61
CA ASP A 65 2.26 -16.47 -1.73
C ASP A 65 1.93 -16.17 -0.26
N VAL A 66 2.40 -17.03 0.64
CA VAL A 66 2.12 -16.93 2.08
C VAL A 66 3.32 -16.31 2.80
N VAL A 67 3.04 -15.37 3.69
CA VAL A 67 4.05 -14.68 4.49
C VAL A 67 3.81 -14.93 5.98
N PHE A 68 4.86 -15.37 6.67
CA PHE A 68 4.91 -15.47 8.13
C PHE A 68 5.60 -14.24 8.71
N HIS A 69 4.86 -13.45 9.46
CA HIS A 69 5.32 -12.19 10.03
C HIS A 69 5.90 -12.43 11.44
N CYS A 70 7.22 -12.28 11.58
CA CYS A 70 7.91 -12.46 12.84
C CYS A 70 8.30 -11.12 13.46
N ASN A 71 7.81 -10.88 14.68
CA ASN A 71 8.23 -9.77 15.53
C ASN A 71 9.11 -10.32 16.66
N LYS A 72 10.42 -10.05 16.60
CA LYS A 72 11.44 -10.49 17.57
C LYS A 72 11.50 -12.01 17.75
N GLN A 73 10.79 -12.55 18.74
CA GLN A 73 10.77 -13.97 19.07
C GLN A 73 9.53 -14.69 18.55
N PHE A 74 8.48 -13.95 18.22
CA PHE A 74 7.18 -14.54 17.96
C PHE A 74 6.78 -14.36 16.49
N VAL A 75 6.27 -15.43 15.88
CA VAL A 75 5.42 -15.29 14.71
C VAL A 75 4.08 -14.77 15.20
N ARG A 76 3.65 -13.63 14.64
CA ARG A 76 2.49 -12.86 15.10
C ARG A 76 1.32 -12.91 14.13
N THR A 77 1.62 -12.96 12.83
CA THR A 77 0.61 -12.92 11.77
C THR A 77 1.04 -13.84 10.64
N ILE A 78 0.06 -14.44 9.97
CA ILE A 78 0.26 -15.10 8.67
C ILE A 78 -0.64 -14.38 7.67
N SER A 79 -0.10 -14.03 6.52
CA SER A 79 -0.82 -13.29 5.47
C SER A 79 -0.61 -13.93 4.11
N ILE A 80 -1.41 -13.50 3.14
CA ILE A 80 -1.20 -13.75 1.71
C ILE A 80 -0.78 -12.47 0.99
N ILE A 81 0.06 -12.61 -0.03
CA ILE A 81 0.39 -11.54 -0.97
C ILE A 81 -0.81 -11.31 -1.89
N VAL A 82 -1.26 -10.05 -1.98
CA VAL A 82 -2.45 -9.66 -2.76
C VAL A 82 -2.15 -8.57 -3.81
N SER A 83 -0.87 -8.28 -4.05
CA SER A 83 -0.41 -7.43 -5.15
C SER A 83 0.87 -8.00 -5.77
N GLU A 84 1.15 -7.66 -7.02
CA GLU A 84 2.49 -7.83 -7.58
C GLU A 84 3.47 -6.84 -6.90
N PRO A 85 4.79 -7.12 -6.92
CA PRO A 85 5.81 -6.18 -6.45
C PRO A 85 5.81 -4.88 -7.24
N VAL A 86 5.74 -3.76 -6.53
CA VAL A 86 5.75 -2.42 -7.10
C VAL A 86 6.97 -1.64 -6.62
N GLY A 87 7.70 -1.05 -7.57
CA GLY A 87 8.76 -0.08 -7.26
C GLY A 87 8.16 1.21 -6.68
N THR A 88 8.61 1.61 -5.50
CA THR A 88 8.20 2.85 -4.83
C THR A 88 9.26 3.36 -3.86
N TYR A 89 9.15 4.64 -3.49
CA TYR A 89 9.96 5.25 -2.45
C TYR A 89 9.63 4.69 -1.07
N ARG A 90 10.55 4.87 -0.12
CA ARG A 90 10.37 4.46 1.27
C ARG A 90 9.08 5.05 1.84
N PRO A 91 8.09 4.22 2.18
CA PRO A 91 6.87 4.75 2.75
C PRO A 91 7.13 5.28 4.17
N PRO A 92 6.56 6.44 4.57
CA PRO A 92 6.67 7.00 5.93
C PRO A 92 6.56 5.99 7.09
N ALA A 93 5.64 5.01 7.03
CA ALA A 93 5.52 3.97 8.07
C ALA A 93 6.79 3.10 8.24
N TYR A 94 7.63 3.02 7.20
CA TYR A 94 8.91 2.29 7.16
C TYR A 94 10.13 3.19 7.47
N GLN A 95 9.90 4.46 7.83
CA GLN A 95 10.94 5.35 8.34
C GLN A 95 11.21 5.03 9.82
N GLY A 96 12.46 4.90 10.23
CA GLY A 96 12.88 4.60 11.60
C GLY A 96 14.26 5.18 11.90
N ARG A 97 14.72 5.10 13.15
CA ARG A 97 15.98 5.74 13.61
C ARG A 97 17.25 5.34 12.84
N GLN A 98 17.24 4.21 12.15
CA GLN A 98 18.37 3.68 11.37
C GLN A 98 17.99 3.35 9.92
N SER A 99 16.80 3.74 9.46
CA SER A 99 16.42 3.52 8.06
C SER A 99 17.14 4.50 7.16
N GLY A 100 17.36 4.12 5.90
CA GLY A 100 17.81 5.07 4.89
C GLY A 100 16.77 6.16 4.60
N THR A 101 16.98 6.91 3.53
CA THR A 101 16.26 8.16 3.28
C THR A 101 14.84 7.93 2.74
N GLU A 102 13.99 8.96 2.82
CA GLU A 102 12.69 8.99 2.11
C GLU A 102 12.83 8.87 0.59
N LYS A 103 14.04 9.10 0.06
CA LYS A 103 14.37 8.95 -1.36
C LYS A 103 14.83 7.53 -1.72
N ASP A 104 14.94 6.62 -0.74
CA ASP A 104 15.30 5.23 -1.03
C ASP A 104 14.18 4.59 -1.85
N GLU A 105 14.54 3.99 -2.98
CA GLU A 105 13.63 3.19 -3.77
C GLU A 105 13.68 1.72 -3.35
N GLY A 106 12.53 1.04 -3.44
CA GLY A 106 12.35 -0.33 -3.01
C GLY A 106 11.14 -1.00 -3.61
N TRP A 107 11.00 -2.29 -3.33
CA TRP A 107 9.79 -3.05 -3.65
C TRP A 107 8.76 -2.89 -2.54
N LEU A 108 7.49 -2.78 -2.92
CA LEU A 108 6.31 -2.85 -2.05
C LEU A 108 5.34 -3.91 -2.55
N VAL A 109 4.74 -4.64 -1.62
CA VAL A 109 3.62 -5.54 -1.88
C VAL A 109 2.53 -5.36 -0.82
N LEU A 110 1.27 -5.53 -1.22
CA LEU A 110 0.14 -5.61 -0.30
C LEU A 110 0.01 -7.02 0.25
N VAL A 111 -0.34 -7.12 1.53
CA VAL A 111 -0.64 -8.38 2.21
C VAL A 111 -2.02 -8.33 2.87
N LYS A 112 -2.75 -9.45 2.84
CA LYS A 112 -4.02 -9.63 3.56
C LYS A 112 -3.83 -10.68 4.66
N PRO A 113 -4.11 -10.36 5.94
CA PRO A 113 -3.93 -11.31 7.02
C PRO A 113 -4.90 -12.49 6.89
N LEU A 114 -4.38 -13.71 7.05
CA LEU A 114 -5.15 -14.95 7.21
C LEU A 114 -5.45 -15.22 8.68
N VAL A 115 -4.47 -14.96 9.56
CA VAL A 115 -4.59 -15.08 11.01
C VAL A 115 -3.68 -14.06 11.68
N THR A 116 -4.17 -13.44 12.74
CA THR A 116 -3.47 -12.44 13.55
C THR A 116 -3.27 -12.96 14.97
N ASP A 117 -2.57 -12.18 15.80
CA ASP A 117 -2.46 -12.40 17.25
C ASP A 117 -1.83 -13.74 17.67
N LEU A 118 -1.07 -14.35 16.75
CA LEU A 118 -0.29 -15.54 17.04
C LEU A 118 0.83 -15.22 18.05
N ARG A 119 1.21 -16.24 18.81
CA ARG A 119 2.32 -16.17 19.79
C ARG A 119 3.22 -17.39 19.70
N ILE A 120 3.54 -17.81 18.47
CA ILE A 120 4.39 -18.97 18.22
C ILE A 120 5.85 -18.57 18.46
N ASP A 121 6.47 -19.15 19.49
CA ASP A 121 7.84 -18.87 19.89
C ASP A 121 8.81 -19.58 18.95
N ARG A 122 9.51 -18.82 18.11
CA ARG A 122 10.42 -19.38 17.11
C ARG A 122 11.57 -20.22 17.69
N ARG A 123 11.92 -20.03 18.98
CA ARG A 123 13.01 -20.78 19.62
C ARG A 123 12.54 -22.09 20.22
N LYS A 124 11.27 -22.16 20.62
CA LYS A 124 10.69 -23.34 21.30
C LYS A 124 9.87 -24.18 20.34
N ASP A 125 8.99 -23.53 19.59
CA ASP A 125 7.94 -24.18 18.83
C ASP A 125 8.37 -24.51 17.40
N LEU A 126 9.43 -23.85 16.92
CA LEU A 126 9.90 -23.93 15.53
C LEU A 126 11.28 -24.57 15.38
N SER A 127 11.63 -25.50 16.27
CA SER A 127 12.89 -26.26 16.22
C SER A 127 13.05 -27.10 14.95
N PHE A 128 11.95 -27.36 14.24
CA PHE A 128 11.94 -28.07 12.95
C PHE A 128 12.39 -27.21 11.76
N LEU A 129 12.56 -25.89 11.94
CA LEU A 129 13.01 -25.00 10.88
C LEU A 129 14.51 -25.13 10.63
N GLU A 130 14.89 -25.13 9.36
CA GLU A 130 16.29 -25.24 8.95
C GLU A 130 17.13 -24.06 9.44
N LEU A 131 18.31 -24.37 9.98
CA LEU A 131 19.29 -23.38 10.42
C LEU A 131 20.35 -23.14 9.33
N GLY A 132 20.59 -21.88 8.97
CA GLY A 132 21.54 -21.51 7.94
C GLY A 132 20.91 -21.28 6.56
N GLY A 133 21.61 -21.65 5.49
CA GLY A 133 21.11 -21.58 4.11
C GLY A 133 20.63 -20.20 3.66
N THR A 134 19.52 -20.16 2.91
CA THR A 134 18.82 -18.94 2.45
C THR A 134 17.66 -18.53 3.36
N GLY A 135 17.25 -19.38 4.29
CA GLY A 135 16.13 -19.14 5.21
C GLY A 135 16.38 -18.08 6.28
N PRO A 136 15.46 -17.91 7.25
CA PRO A 136 15.49 -16.78 8.19
C PRO A 136 16.56 -16.88 9.28
N PHE A 137 17.09 -18.08 9.56
CA PHE A 137 17.96 -18.32 10.71
C PHE A 137 19.43 -18.52 10.34
N THR A 138 20.31 -18.05 11.22
CA THR A 138 21.73 -18.38 11.19
C THR A 138 21.94 -19.83 11.66
N LYS A 139 23.15 -20.36 11.45
CA LYS A 139 23.55 -21.69 12.00
C LYS A 139 23.44 -21.77 13.53
N LEU A 140 23.37 -20.63 14.21
CA LEU A 140 23.25 -20.53 15.67
C LEU A 140 21.80 -20.29 16.14
N GLY A 141 20.79 -20.36 15.26
CA GLY A 141 19.37 -20.13 15.62
C GLY A 141 18.97 -18.67 15.83
N GLY A 142 19.89 -17.73 15.58
CA GLY A 142 19.60 -16.30 15.54
C GLY A 142 18.89 -15.91 14.25
N LEU A 143 18.09 -14.84 14.27
CA LEU A 143 17.57 -14.25 13.02
C LEU A 143 18.74 -13.64 12.23
N LYS A 144 18.75 -13.82 10.91
CA LYS A 144 19.73 -13.16 10.04
C LYS A 144 19.53 -11.65 10.08
N ARG A 145 20.59 -10.92 10.45
CA ARG A 145 20.59 -9.45 10.45
C ARG A 145 20.62 -8.94 9.02
N GLY A 146 19.87 -7.87 8.76
CA GLY A 146 19.84 -7.22 7.45
C GLY A 146 19.03 -7.94 6.36
N VAL A 147 18.47 -9.12 6.66
CA VAL A 147 17.58 -9.88 5.77
C VAL A 147 16.14 -9.68 6.22
N TYR A 148 15.40 -8.86 5.46
CA TYR A 148 14.00 -8.53 5.77
C TYR A 148 13.04 -9.65 5.39
N LEU A 149 13.19 -10.21 4.19
CA LEU A 149 12.40 -11.31 3.67
C LEU A 149 13.34 -12.46 3.28
N SER A 150 12.94 -13.70 3.59
CA SER A 150 13.68 -14.91 3.23
C SER A 150 12.71 -16.03 2.82
N PRO A 151 13.09 -16.88 1.86
CA PRO A 151 12.27 -18.03 1.48
C PRO A 151 12.18 -19.04 2.64
N LEU A 152 11.06 -19.75 2.69
CA LEU A 152 10.82 -20.86 3.58
C LEU A 152 10.53 -22.11 2.75
N SER A 153 11.09 -23.26 3.12
CA SER A 153 10.78 -24.51 2.42
C SER A 153 9.31 -24.88 2.64
N GLN A 154 8.70 -25.51 1.63
CA GLN A 154 7.30 -25.94 1.70
C GLN A 154 7.02 -26.79 2.94
N SER A 155 7.88 -27.77 3.25
CA SER A 155 7.74 -28.65 4.41
C SER A 155 7.79 -27.90 5.75
N SER A 156 8.60 -26.84 5.83
CA SER A 156 8.66 -25.96 7.00
C SER A 156 7.40 -25.11 7.14
N ALA A 157 6.92 -24.57 6.02
CA ALA A 157 5.75 -23.72 5.99
C ALA A 157 4.46 -24.47 6.33
N GLU A 158 4.27 -25.68 5.78
CA GLU A 158 3.11 -26.52 6.06
C GLU A 158 3.01 -26.89 7.54
N LYS A 159 4.15 -27.23 8.17
CA LYS A 159 4.21 -27.46 9.63
C LYS A 159 3.85 -26.21 10.42
N LEU A 160 4.32 -25.05 9.99
CA LEU A 160 4.01 -23.78 10.65
C LEU A 160 2.53 -23.41 10.51
N LEU A 161 1.94 -23.63 9.33
CA LEU A 161 0.51 -23.43 9.08
C LEU A 161 -0.32 -24.35 9.98
N ALA A 162 0.02 -25.65 10.03
CA ALA A 162 -0.64 -26.61 10.92
C ALA A 162 -0.57 -26.17 12.39
N SER A 163 0.60 -25.73 12.88
CA SER A 163 0.78 -25.23 14.26
C SER A 163 0.04 -23.92 14.55
N SER A 164 -0.37 -23.18 13.52
CA SER A 164 -1.12 -21.93 13.65
C SER A 164 -2.64 -22.09 13.54
N GLY A 165 -3.12 -23.32 13.30
CA GLY A 165 -4.55 -23.59 13.10
C GLY A 165 -5.09 -23.10 11.76
N VAL A 166 -4.23 -22.73 10.81
CA VAL A 166 -4.62 -22.31 9.46
C VAL A 166 -4.64 -23.53 8.56
N GLU A 167 -5.83 -23.90 8.07
CA GLU A 167 -5.97 -24.92 7.03
C GLU A 167 -5.60 -24.33 5.67
N VAL A 168 -4.64 -24.95 4.98
CA VAL A 168 -4.18 -24.54 3.63
C VAL A 168 -5.35 -24.45 2.63
N ALA A 169 -6.35 -25.32 2.77
CA ALA A 169 -7.55 -25.35 1.94
C ALA A 169 -8.47 -24.12 2.10
N LYS A 170 -8.30 -23.35 3.19
CA LYS A 170 -9.06 -22.11 3.47
C LYS A 170 -8.33 -20.85 3.02
N ILE A 171 -7.12 -20.96 2.50
CA ILE A 171 -6.40 -19.83 1.90
C ILE A 171 -7.19 -19.41 0.65
N PRO A 172 -7.73 -18.18 0.59
CA PRO A 172 -8.47 -17.74 -0.58
C PRO A 172 -7.60 -17.88 -1.83
N ARG A 173 -8.13 -18.52 -2.88
CA ARG A 173 -7.58 -18.36 -4.22
C ARG A 173 -7.84 -16.91 -4.59
N THR A 174 -6.85 -16.04 -4.37
CA THR A 174 -6.99 -14.59 -4.46
C THR A 174 -7.63 -14.21 -5.80
N ASP A 175 -8.90 -13.81 -5.77
CA ASP A 175 -9.53 -13.15 -6.90
C ASP A 175 -8.98 -11.72 -6.93
N LEU A 176 -8.36 -11.36 -8.05
CA LEU A 176 -7.83 -10.03 -8.35
C LEU A 176 -8.88 -8.91 -8.20
N ASN A 177 -10.17 -9.28 -8.09
CA ASN A 177 -11.33 -8.40 -8.12
C ASN A 177 -11.85 -7.91 -6.77
N GLU A 178 -11.44 -8.45 -5.61
CA GLU A 178 -12.06 -8.04 -4.32
C GLU A 178 -11.85 -6.54 -3.99
N TYR A 179 -10.83 -5.92 -4.61
CA TYR A 179 -10.51 -4.50 -4.49
C TYR A 179 -10.29 -3.82 -5.85
N ALA A 180 -10.85 -4.37 -6.93
CA ALA A 180 -10.86 -3.69 -8.22
C ALA A 180 -11.79 -2.48 -8.13
N GLU A 181 -11.32 -1.32 -8.61
CA GLU A 181 -12.22 -0.21 -8.97
C GLU A 181 -13.35 -0.79 -9.84
N PRO A 182 -14.63 -0.46 -9.58
CA PRO A 182 -15.81 -1.13 -10.18
C PRO A 182 -15.89 -1.16 -11.72
N PHE A 183 -14.91 -0.60 -12.43
CA PHE A 183 -14.93 -0.40 -13.88
C PHE A 183 -13.79 -1.09 -14.66
N SER A 184 -12.98 -1.96 -14.07
CA SER A 184 -11.97 -2.73 -14.83
C SER A 184 -12.56 -3.98 -15.51
N GLY A 185 -13.51 -3.79 -16.43
CA GLY A 185 -14.21 -4.86 -17.14
C GLY A 185 -13.55 -5.35 -18.43
N ALA A 186 -12.22 -5.30 -18.56
CA ALA A 186 -11.52 -5.64 -19.80
C ALA A 186 -10.36 -6.62 -19.58
N ASP A 187 -9.99 -7.37 -20.62
CA ASP A 187 -8.74 -8.15 -20.70
C ASP A 187 -7.54 -7.19 -20.55
N LEU A 188 -7.07 -7.03 -19.33
CA LEU A 188 -5.96 -6.13 -18.99
C LEU A 188 -4.65 -6.71 -19.52
N THR A 189 -3.87 -5.88 -20.22
CA THR A 189 -2.50 -6.24 -20.58
C THR A 189 -1.62 -6.31 -19.33
N GLU A 190 -0.44 -6.95 -19.42
CA GLU A 190 0.51 -7.00 -18.28
C GLU A 190 0.91 -5.59 -17.79
N THR A 191 1.03 -4.62 -18.70
CA THR A 191 1.30 -3.22 -18.36
C THR A 191 0.13 -2.59 -17.57
N ASP A 192 -1.11 -2.89 -17.96
CA ASP A 192 -2.30 -2.39 -17.26
C ASP A 192 -2.40 -2.98 -15.85
N LYS A 193 -2.08 -4.28 -15.69
CA LYS A 193 -2.03 -4.93 -14.38
C LYS A 193 -0.97 -4.32 -13.48
N LEU A 194 0.22 -4.04 -14.01
CA LEU A 194 1.28 -3.38 -13.25
C LEU A 194 0.86 -1.96 -12.84
N LEU A 195 0.24 -1.19 -13.74
CA LEU A 195 -0.28 0.14 -13.45
C LEU A 195 -1.35 0.11 -12.35
N LEU A 196 -2.32 -0.80 -12.45
CA LEU A 196 -3.37 -0.98 -11.46
C LEU A 196 -2.80 -1.43 -10.11
N THR A 197 -1.81 -2.31 -10.11
CA THR A 197 -1.11 -2.73 -8.88
C THR A 197 -0.40 -1.55 -8.23
N LYS A 198 0.30 -0.72 -9.03
CA LYS A 198 0.92 0.53 -8.54
C LYS A 198 -0.11 1.46 -7.92
N GLN A 199 -1.22 1.68 -8.60
CA GLN A 199 -2.32 2.52 -8.11
C GLN A 199 -2.92 1.96 -6.82
N ARG A 200 -3.13 0.65 -6.71
CA ARG A 200 -3.67 -0.01 -5.50
C ARG A 200 -2.73 0.14 -4.31
N VAL A 201 -1.43 -0.09 -4.53
CA VAL A 201 -0.40 0.09 -3.51
C VAL A 201 -0.35 1.54 -3.04
N GLU A 202 -0.34 2.48 -3.98
CA GLU A 202 -0.34 3.91 -3.70
C GLU A 202 -1.61 4.32 -2.93
N GLN A 203 -2.79 3.89 -3.38
CA GLN A 203 -4.07 4.16 -2.73
C GLN A 203 -4.15 3.59 -1.32
N HIS A 204 -3.73 2.34 -1.11
CA HIS A 204 -3.66 1.75 0.21
C HIS A 204 -2.74 2.57 1.13
N TYR A 205 -1.58 3.00 0.62
CA TYR A 205 -0.63 3.78 1.37
C TYR A 205 -1.16 5.18 1.74
N LEU A 206 -1.69 5.91 0.76
CA LEU A 206 -2.33 7.22 0.95
C LEU A 206 -3.42 7.12 2.02
N ARG A 207 -4.31 6.13 1.88
CA ARG A 207 -5.43 5.93 2.80
C ARG A 207 -4.97 5.61 4.22
N SER A 208 -4.02 4.70 4.39
CA SER A 208 -3.47 4.38 5.72
C SER A 208 -2.79 5.59 6.36
N ALA A 209 -1.96 6.33 5.61
CA ALA A 209 -1.28 7.52 6.09
C ALA A 209 -2.25 8.65 6.51
N LEU A 210 -3.37 8.80 5.79
CA LEU A 210 -4.39 9.79 6.13
C LEU A 210 -5.25 9.36 7.34
N LEU A 211 -5.59 8.07 7.45
CA LEU A 211 -6.35 7.52 8.58
C LEU A 211 -5.59 7.60 9.91
N GLU A 212 -4.25 7.43 9.89
CA GLU A 212 -3.42 7.61 11.09
C GLU A 212 -3.42 9.04 11.62
N ARG A 213 -3.65 10.04 10.75
CA ARG A 213 -3.47 11.47 11.05
C ARG A 213 -4.78 12.24 11.20
N SER A 214 -5.90 11.62 10.85
CA SER A 214 -7.19 12.30 10.75
C SER A 214 -8.27 11.55 11.52
N GLU A 215 -9.25 12.29 12.04
CA GLU A 215 -10.50 11.67 12.47
C GLU A 215 -11.15 10.93 11.29
N ARG A 216 -11.88 9.84 11.57
CA ARG A 216 -12.59 9.02 10.58
C ARG A 216 -13.80 9.75 9.97
N ARG A 217 -13.55 10.89 9.34
CA ARG A 217 -14.54 11.82 8.81
C ARG A 217 -14.19 12.24 7.40
N CYS A 218 -15.21 12.40 6.58
CA CYS A 218 -15.04 12.92 5.22
C CYS A 218 -14.59 14.39 5.25
N SER A 219 -13.59 14.73 4.47
CA SER A 219 -13.04 16.09 4.39
C SER A 219 -14.05 17.12 3.88
N MET A 220 -15.03 16.67 3.09
CA MET A 220 -16.05 17.52 2.45
C MET A 220 -17.35 17.62 3.26
N CYS A 221 -17.98 16.48 3.58
CA CYS A 221 -19.29 16.47 4.25
C CYS A 221 -19.23 16.29 5.77
N HIS A 222 -18.04 16.11 6.34
CA HIS A 222 -17.75 15.98 7.79
C HIS A 222 -18.39 14.81 8.52
N ARG A 223 -19.23 14.02 7.84
CA ARG A 223 -19.83 12.82 8.38
C ARG A 223 -18.75 11.83 8.81
N GLU A 224 -18.94 11.31 10.02
CA GLU A 224 -18.14 10.21 10.56
C GLU A 224 -18.59 8.90 9.93
N MET A 225 -17.62 8.09 9.51
CA MET A 225 -17.86 6.89 8.72
C MET A 225 -16.96 5.75 9.17
N PRO A 226 -17.40 4.49 9.00
CA PRO A 226 -16.50 3.35 9.02
C PRO A 226 -15.36 3.57 8.02
N GLU A 227 -14.16 3.08 8.34
CA GLU A 227 -13.00 3.25 7.47
C GLU A 227 -13.25 2.71 6.06
N SER A 228 -14.04 1.63 5.93
CA SER A 228 -14.40 1.03 4.64
C SER A 228 -15.17 1.96 3.69
N LEU A 229 -15.73 3.06 4.18
CA LEU A 229 -16.44 4.06 3.38
C LEU A 229 -15.64 5.36 3.19
N LEU A 230 -14.39 5.40 3.67
CA LEU A 230 -13.45 6.50 3.46
C LEU A 230 -12.34 6.03 2.51
N VAL A 231 -12.16 6.76 1.42
CA VAL A 231 -11.13 6.53 0.41
C VAL A 231 -10.13 7.68 0.41
N ALA A 232 -8.93 7.44 -0.14
CA ALA A 232 -7.95 8.49 -0.37
C ALA A 232 -8.14 9.09 -1.76
N GLY A 233 -9.02 10.08 -1.86
CA GLY A 233 -9.25 10.81 -3.11
C GLY A 233 -8.09 11.75 -3.39
N HIS A 234 -7.43 11.62 -4.54
CA HIS A 234 -6.41 12.57 -4.98
C HIS A 234 -7.02 13.98 -5.08
N ILE A 235 -6.36 14.97 -4.50
CA ILE A 235 -6.82 16.37 -4.57
C ILE A 235 -6.62 16.90 -5.99
N LYS A 236 -5.43 16.65 -6.55
CA LYS A 236 -5.06 16.86 -7.95
C LYS A 236 -4.98 15.48 -8.61
N PRO A 237 -5.66 15.22 -9.74
CA PRO A 237 -5.62 13.93 -10.42
C PRO A 237 -4.20 13.42 -10.60
N ARG A 238 -3.97 12.14 -10.29
CA ARG A 238 -2.64 11.52 -10.29
C ARG A 238 -1.88 11.72 -11.61
N SER A 239 -2.58 11.70 -12.74
CA SER A 239 -2.01 11.93 -14.07
C SER A 239 -1.41 13.33 -14.25
N ALA A 240 -1.92 14.32 -13.51
CA ALA A 240 -1.43 15.70 -13.52
C ALA A 240 -0.37 15.99 -12.44
N CYS A 241 -0.20 15.10 -11.45
CA CYS A 241 0.83 15.26 -10.42
C CYS A 241 2.24 15.00 -10.96
N SER A 242 3.21 15.83 -10.59
CA SER A 242 4.65 15.56 -10.77
C SER A 242 5.10 14.39 -9.89
N GLU A 243 6.31 13.88 -10.12
CA GLU A 243 6.85 12.81 -9.28
C GLU A 243 7.06 13.26 -7.82
N GLU A 244 7.48 14.50 -7.59
CA GLU A 244 7.60 15.08 -6.25
C GLU A 244 6.25 15.20 -5.56
N GLU A 245 5.22 15.66 -6.29
CA GLU A 245 3.86 15.73 -5.78
C GLU A 245 3.29 14.34 -5.47
N ARG A 246 3.59 13.32 -6.29
CA ARG A 246 3.20 11.92 -6.03
C ARG A 246 3.87 11.34 -4.78
N LYS A 247 5.05 11.85 -4.41
CA LYS A 247 5.78 11.43 -3.19
C LYS A 247 5.26 12.11 -1.93
N ASP A 248 4.62 13.27 -2.05
CA ASP A 248 3.95 13.93 -0.92
C ASP A 248 2.57 13.32 -0.67
N PHE A 249 2.57 12.10 -0.12
CA PHE A 249 1.36 11.32 0.13
C PHE A 249 0.30 12.06 0.95
N VAL A 250 0.71 12.91 1.89
CA VAL A 250 -0.23 13.61 2.79
C VAL A 250 -0.86 14.80 2.09
N SER A 251 -0.12 15.50 1.22
CA SER A 251 -0.67 16.64 0.48
C SER A 251 -1.35 16.27 -0.84
N ALA A 252 -1.01 15.12 -1.44
CA ALA A 252 -1.54 14.69 -2.73
C ALA A 252 -2.99 14.18 -2.67
N ALA A 253 -3.43 13.69 -1.51
CA ALA A 253 -4.76 13.10 -1.32
C ALA A 253 -5.42 13.57 -0.02
N MET A 254 -6.74 13.35 0.08
CA MET A 254 -7.54 13.62 1.27
C MET A 254 -8.49 12.45 1.57
N LEU A 255 -8.94 12.32 2.83
CA LEU A 255 -10.01 11.35 3.15
C LEU A 255 -11.36 11.90 2.69
N ILE A 256 -12.01 11.18 1.80
CA ILE A 256 -13.32 11.53 1.26
C ILE A 256 -14.23 10.31 1.26
N CYS A 257 -15.55 10.49 1.35
CA CYS A 257 -16.47 9.36 1.43
C CYS A 257 -16.88 8.84 0.05
N SER A 258 -16.93 7.51 -0.07
CA SER A 258 -17.43 6.81 -1.27
C SER A 258 -18.96 6.90 -1.43
N LEU A 259 -19.68 7.44 -0.44
CA LEU A 259 -21.13 7.67 -0.51
C LEU A 259 -21.54 8.88 -1.38
N GLY A 260 -20.60 9.56 -2.02
CA GLY A 260 -20.90 10.56 -3.04
C GLY A 260 -19.89 11.69 -3.15
N CYS A 261 -19.24 12.10 -2.05
CA CYS A 261 -18.31 13.23 -2.10
C CYS A 261 -17.14 12.97 -3.07
N ASP A 262 -16.61 11.75 -3.07
CA ASP A 262 -15.54 11.32 -3.95
C ASP A 262 -15.93 11.49 -5.43
N SER A 263 -17.03 10.86 -5.85
CA SER A 263 -17.52 10.94 -7.22
C SER A 263 -17.91 12.35 -7.66
N LEU A 264 -18.52 13.15 -6.77
CA LEU A 264 -18.86 14.55 -7.07
C LEU A 264 -17.61 15.41 -7.28
N TYR A 265 -16.56 15.20 -6.48
CA TYR A 265 -15.31 15.93 -6.59
C TYR A 265 -14.53 15.56 -7.84
N GLU A 266 -14.39 14.27 -8.13
CA GLU A 266 -13.71 13.80 -9.35
C GLU A 266 -14.37 14.29 -10.63
N ARG A 267 -15.70 14.40 -10.64
CA ARG A 267 -16.48 14.93 -11.76
C ARG A 267 -16.51 16.46 -11.82
N GLY A 268 -15.83 17.15 -10.91
CA GLY A 268 -15.80 18.61 -10.87
C GLY A 268 -17.12 19.26 -10.44
N MET A 269 -18.06 18.51 -9.87
CA MET A 269 -19.35 19.04 -9.41
C MET A 269 -19.22 19.79 -8.07
N ILE A 270 -18.19 19.47 -7.30
CA ILE A 270 -17.74 20.24 -6.13
C ILE A 270 -16.24 20.52 -6.23
N ALA A 271 -15.79 21.63 -5.66
CA ALA A 271 -14.38 21.97 -5.51
C ALA A 271 -14.14 22.70 -4.19
N VAL A 272 -12.89 23.07 -3.91
CA VAL A 272 -12.52 23.86 -2.72
C VAL A 272 -11.90 25.16 -3.18
N GLU A 273 -12.48 26.29 -2.78
CA GLU A 273 -11.94 27.62 -3.11
C GLU A 273 -10.76 27.98 -2.19
N ALA A 274 -10.02 29.04 -2.51
CA ALA A 274 -8.82 29.46 -1.76
C ALA A 274 -9.05 29.74 -0.25
N SER A 275 -10.29 30.05 0.14
CA SER A 275 -10.68 30.21 1.56
C SER A 275 -10.75 28.88 2.32
N GLY A 276 -10.75 27.75 1.59
CA GLY A 276 -10.96 26.40 2.08
C GLY A 276 -12.43 25.97 2.12
N ASN A 277 -13.37 26.76 1.61
CA ASN A 277 -14.77 26.37 1.55
C ASN A 277 -15.08 25.50 0.33
N VAL A 278 -15.99 24.55 0.50
CA VAL A 278 -16.51 23.73 -0.58
C VAL A 278 -17.48 24.57 -1.40
N VAL A 279 -17.25 24.61 -2.71
CA VAL A 279 -18.14 25.23 -3.70
C VAL A 279 -18.75 24.16 -4.57
N ARG A 280 -19.93 24.43 -5.13
CA ARG A 280 -20.63 23.52 -6.05
C ARG A 280 -20.78 24.13 -7.44
N SER A 281 -20.91 23.27 -8.44
CA SER A 281 -21.26 23.66 -9.80
C SER A 281 -22.59 24.39 -9.85
N SER A 282 -22.70 25.42 -10.69
CA SER A 282 -23.97 26.09 -10.98
C SER A 282 -24.85 25.29 -11.95
N GLN A 283 -24.29 24.27 -12.61
CA GLN A 283 -25.01 23.43 -13.55
C GLN A 283 -25.93 22.47 -12.79
N SER A 284 -27.24 22.60 -13.01
CA SER A 284 -28.23 21.67 -12.46
C SER A 284 -28.13 20.33 -13.18
N VAL A 285 -28.09 19.24 -12.41
CA VAL A 285 -27.96 17.88 -12.94
C VAL A 285 -29.28 17.14 -12.80
N THR A 286 -29.70 16.92 -11.55
CA THR A 286 -31.00 16.37 -11.18
C THR A 286 -31.39 16.91 -9.80
N PRO A 287 -32.70 16.97 -9.45
CA PRO A 287 -33.11 17.50 -8.16
C PRO A 287 -32.48 16.80 -6.94
N ASP A 288 -32.19 15.50 -7.03
CA ASP A 288 -31.54 14.75 -5.94
C ASP A 288 -30.05 15.09 -5.81
N VAL A 289 -29.34 15.18 -6.93
CA VAL A 289 -27.92 15.56 -6.93
C VAL A 289 -27.76 17.02 -6.49
N ASP A 290 -28.62 17.92 -6.97
CA ASP A 290 -28.59 19.33 -6.60
C ASP A 290 -28.80 19.51 -5.09
N ARG A 291 -29.76 18.78 -4.50
CA ARG A 291 -29.94 18.75 -3.03
C ARG A 291 -28.67 18.31 -2.31
N LEU A 292 -28.01 17.25 -2.80
CA LEU A 292 -26.76 16.79 -2.20
C LEU A 292 -25.67 17.87 -2.32
N LEU A 293 -25.51 18.48 -3.48
CA LEU A 293 -24.54 19.56 -3.68
C LEU A 293 -24.81 20.77 -2.78
N ASP A 294 -26.08 21.15 -2.59
CA ASP A 294 -26.49 22.23 -1.68
C ASP A 294 -26.11 21.93 -0.23
N THR A 295 -26.17 20.66 0.22
CA THR A 295 -25.70 20.28 1.57
C THR A 295 -24.18 20.34 1.74
N LEU A 296 -23.42 20.34 0.64
CA LEU A 296 -21.95 20.36 0.66
C LEU A 296 -21.41 21.78 0.54
N ALA A 297 -22.08 22.64 -0.23
CA ALA A 297 -21.67 24.01 -0.46
C ALA A 297 -21.57 24.80 0.85
N GLY A 298 -20.48 25.54 1.02
CA GLY A 298 -20.17 26.34 2.21
C GLY A 298 -19.52 25.56 3.35
N ASN A 299 -19.45 24.22 3.30
CA ASN A 299 -18.69 23.45 4.30
C ASN A 299 -17.19 23.78 4.17
N ARG A 300 -16.49 23.90 5.30
CA ARG A 300 -15.03 24.04 5.28
C ARG A 300 -14.35 22.71 5.02
N CYS A 301 -13.55 22.59 3.96
CA CYS A 301 -12.77 21.39 3.71
C CYS A 301 -11.76 21.17 4.86
N ARG A 302 -11.85 20.01 5.53
CA ARG A 302 -11.02 19.70 6.70
C ARG A 302 -9.54 19.50 6.36
N HIS A 303 -9.25 19.15 5.12
CA HIS A 303 -7.89 18.91 4.63
C HIS A 303 -7.31 20.12 3.91
N HIS A 304 -7.99 21.28 3.90
CA HIS A 304 -7.44 22.50 3.31
C HIS A 304 -6.44 23.19 4.24
N THR A 305 -5.16 22.93 3.99
CA THR A 305 -3.99 23.47 4.69
C THR A 305 -3.08 24.24 3.73
N HIS A 306 -2.03 24.86 4.26
CA HIS A 306 -1.03 25.53 3.42
C HIS A 306 -0.36 24.59 2.41
N SER A 307 -0.14 23.30 2.74
CA SER A 307 0.53 22.36 1.85
C SER A 307 -0.41 21.79 0.77
N THR A 308 -1.70 21.68 1.05
CA THR A 308 -2.70 21.13 0.12
C THR A 308 -3.39 22.20 -0.73
N ALA A 309 -3.35 23.48 -0.31
CA ALA A 309 -4.00 24.58 -1.03
C ALA A 309 -3.62 24.66 -2.53
N PRO A 310 -2.35 24.48 -2.93
CA PRO A 310 -1.99 24.47 -4.36
C PRO A 310 -2.68 23.36 -5.17
N PHE A 311 -2.91 22.19 -4.55
CA PHE A 311 -3.59 21.08 -5.21
C PHE A 311 -5.08 21.36 -5.40
N PHE A 312 -5.74 21.96 -4.39
CA PHE A 312 -7.13 22.38 -4.51
C PHE A 312 -7.31 23.49 -5.54
N GLN A 313 -6.38 24.46 -5.57
CA GLN A 313 -6.36 25.51 -6.59
C GLN A 313 -6.27 24.92 -7.99
N TRP A 314 -5.37 23.94 -8.20
CA TRP A 314 -5.27 23.26 -9.49
C TRP A 314 -6.58 22.59 -9.89
N HIS A 315 -7.24 21.87 -8.97
CA HIS A 315 -8.52 21.21 -9.26
C HIS A 315 -9.62 22.23 -9.60
N LEU A 316 -9.69 23.34 -8.87
CA LEU A 316 -10.62 24.44 -9.13
C LEU A 316 -10.44 25.04 -10.53
N GLU A 317 -9.20 25.13 -11.02
CA GLU A 317 -8.88 25.71 -12.33
C GLU A 317 -9.02 24.73 -13.50
N ASN A 318 -8.85 23.43 -13.26
CA ASN A 318 -8.68 22.43 -14.33
C ASN A 318 -9.74 21.33 -14.36
N THR A 319 -10.49 21.12 -13.27
CA THR A 319 -11.46 20.02 -13.14
C THR A 319 -12.84 20.53 -12.75
N PHE A 320 -12.92 21.54 -11.89
CA PHE A 320 -14.20 22.09 -11.46
C PHE A 320 -15.02 22.63 -12.62
N ILE A 321 -16.30 22.25 -12.64
CA ILE A 321 -17.28 22.71 -13.60
C ILE A 321 -18.06 23.83 -12.92
N GLY A 322 -17.70 25.08 -13.23
CA GLY A 322 -18.41 26.27 -12.78
C GLY A 322 -19.89 26.27 -13.15
#